data_AF-A0A3B0UL59-F1
#
_entry.id   AF-A0A3B0UL59-F1
#
_cell.length_a   1.000
_cell.length_b   1.000
_cell.length_c   1.000
_cell.angle_alpha   90.00
_cell.angle_beta   90.00
_cell.angle_gamma   90.00
#
_symmetry.space_group_name_H-M   'P 1'
#
loop_
_entity.id
_entity.type
_entity.pdbx_description
1 polymer ?
#
loop_
_entity_poly.entity_id
_entity_poly.type
_entity_poly.pdbx_seq_one_letter_code
_entity_poly.pdbx_strand_id
1 'polypeptide(L)' 'MNRYGIYGYECTTEVQLNGFRIIPRSNDHPKIKKLSSDLGAYHLTAFLEIDSDDAQENSHLIYDLEGITSFI' A
#
# COMPACT_ATOMS: atom_id res chain seq x y z
N MET A 1 -15.20 2.56 -6.16
CA MET A 1 -13.71 2.53 -6.17
C MET A 1 -13.17 3.26 -4.96
N ASN A 2 -12.57 2.53 -4.02
CA ASN A 2 -12.02 3.07 -2.78
C ASN A 2 -10.50 3.13 -2.86
N ARG A 3 -9.90 4.21 -2.33
CA ARG A 3 -8.45 4.44 -2.35
C ARG A 3 -7.93 4.75 -0.96
N TYR A 4 -6.92 4.00 -0.53
CA TYR A 4 -6.30 4.12 0.78
C TYR A 4 -4.79 4.41 0.64
N GLY A 5 -4.24 5.22 1.53
CA GLY A 5 -2.81 5.49 1.56
C GLY A 5 -2.06 4.43 2.37
N ILE A 6 -0.94 3.95 1.84
CA ILE A 6 -0.01 3.06 2.54
C ILE A 6 1.21 3.88 2.93
N TYR A 7 1.54 3.87 4.23
CA TYR A 7 2.62 4.68 4.81
C TYR A 7 3.75 3.78 5.28
N GLY A 8 5.00 4.22 5.09
CA GLY A 8 6.18 3.50 5.59
C GLY A 8 6.51 2.19 4.86
N TYR A 9 5.77 1.84 3.80
CA TYR A 9 5.97 0.60 3.05
C TYR A 9 6.93 0.78 1.87
N GLU A 10 7.89 -0.12 1.71
CA GLU A 10 8.83 -0.07 0.58
C GLU A 10 8.20 -0.73 -0.65
N CYS A 11 7.62 0.09 -1.54
CA CYS A 11 6.99 -0.36 -2.79
C CYS A 11 7.40 0.55 -3.94
N THR A 12 8.01 -0.03 -4.97
CA THR A 12 8.45 0.68 -6.20
C THR A 12 7.81 0.15 -7.46
N THR A 13 7.06 -0.95 -7.35
CA THR A 13 6.45 -1.67 -8.47
C THR A 13 4.97 -1.86 -8.16
N GLU A 14 4.12 -1.69 -9.17
CA GLU A 14 2.70 -1.96 -9.02
C GLU A 14 2.46 -3.45 -8.76
N VAL A 15 1.60 -3.74 -7.78
CA VAL A 15 1.15 -5.10 -7.48
C VAL A 15 -0.32 -5.16 -7.84
N GLN A 16 -0.69 -6.04 -8.78
CA GLN A 16 -2.07 -6.23 -9.17
C GLN A 16 -2.55 -7.62 -8.76
N LEU A 17 -3.63 -7.65 -8.00
CA LEU A 17 -4.27 -8.85 -7.47
C LEU A 17 -5.76 -8.82 -7.82
N ASN A 18 -6.45 -9.96 -7.68
CA ASN A 18 -7.87 -10.01 -7.97
C ASN A 18 -8.65 -9.12 -7.00
N GLY A 19 -9.24 -8.05 -7.53
CA GLY A 19 -10.09 -7.12 -6.77
C GLY A 19 -9.37 -5.93 -6.16
N PHE A 20 -8.03 -5.88 -6.19
CA PHE A 20 -7.28 -4.71 -5.72
C PHE A 20 -5.90 -4.56 -6.36
N ARG A 21 -5.35 -3.35 -6.29
CA ARG A 21 -3.98 -3.05 -6.71
C ARG A 21 -3.27 -2.15 -5.72
N ILE A 22 -1.96 -2.36 -5.59
CA ILE A 22 -1.06 -1.49 -4.84
C ILE A 22 -0.24 -0.69 -5.85
N ILE A 23 -0.37 0.63 -5.78
CA ILE A 23 0.31 1.56 -6.68
C ILE A 23 1.41 2.29 -5.90
N PRO A 24 2.69 2.14 -6.28
CA PRO A 24 3.77 2.86 -5.62
C PRO A 24 3.63 4.37 -5.87
N ARG A 25 3.95 5.19 -4.85
CA ARG A 25 4.00 6.65 -5.01
C ARG A 25 5.12 7.06 -5.96
N SER A 26 6.18 6.26 -6.05
CA SER A 26 7.32 6.47 -6.92
C SER A 26 8.01 5.14 -7.22
N ASN A 27 8.56 5.01 -8.41
CA ASN A 27 9.43 3.89 -8.82
C ASN A 27 10.91 4.14 -8.48
N ASP A 28 11.24 5.27 -7.85
CA ASP A 28 12.59 5.60 -7.39
C ASP A 28 12.89 4.85 -6.09
N HIS A 29 13.62 3.75 -6.21
CA HIS A 29 13.95 2.87 -5.09
C HIS A 29 14.76 3.56 -3.98
N PRO A 30 15.85 4.30 -4.25
CA PRO A 30 16.54 5.08 -3.22
C PRO A 30 15.60 6.01 -2.44
N LYS A 31 14.70 6.68 -3.15
CA LYS A 31 13.74 7.60 -2.53
C LYS A 31 12.72 6.88 -1.67
N ILE A 32 12.10 5.82 -2.17
CA ILE A 32 11.09 5.06 -1.41
C ILE A 32 11.73 4.42 -0.18
N LYS A 33 12.91 3.81 -0.30
CA LYS A 33 13.64 3.24 0.84
C LYS A 33 13.92 4.26 1.94
N LYS A 34 14.29 5.49 1.57
CA LYS A 34 14.49 6.57 2.53
C LYS A 34 13.19 6.94 3.25
N LEU A 35 12.07 6.99 2.53
CA LEU A 35 10.76 7.34 3.07
C LEU A 35 10.15 6.21 3.93
N SER A 36 10.34 4.95 3.54
CA SER A 36 9.87 3.79 4.32
C SER A 36 10.63 3.60 5.62
N SER A 37 11.91 3.99 5.65
CA SER A 37 12.80 3.80 6.80
C SER A 37 12.88 5.02 7.74
N ASP A 38 12.11 6.08 7.50
CA ASP A 38 12.15 7.29 8.34
C ASP A 38 11.42 7.06 9.67
N LEU A 39 12.20 6.92 10.75
CA LEU A 39 11.67 6.71 12.10
C LEU A 39 11.04 7.99 12.70
N GLY A 40 11.27 9.16 12.09
CA GLY A 40 10.74 10.44 12.55
C GLY A 40 9.41 10.85 11.92
N ALA A 41 8.99 10.17 10.84
CA ALA A 41 7.75 10.50 10.14
C ALA A 41 7.19 9.31 9.33
N TYR A 42 5.87 9.14 9.39
CA TYR A 42 5.15 8.20 8.52
C TYR A 42 4.90 8.84 7.16
N HIS A 43 5.68 8.47 6.16
CA HIS A 43 5.52 8.98 4.81
C HIS A 43 4.58 8.12 3.99
N LEU A 44 3.69 8.74 3.23
CA LEU A 44 2.91 8.06 2.19
C LEU A 44 3.86 7.53 1.12
N THR A 45 3.87 6.22 0.90
CA THR A 45 4.78 5.54 -0.04
C THR A 45 4.06 4.73 -1.11
N ALA A 46 2.80 4.34 -0.90
CA ALA A 46 1.97 3.67 -1.89
C ALA A 46 0.47 3.96 -1.68
N PHE A 47 -0.35 3.48 -2.61
CA PHE A 47 -1.80 3.52 -2.53
C PHE A 47 -2.37 2.12 -2.74
N LEU A 48 -3.35 1.76 -1.93
CA LEU A 48 -4.22 0.63 -2.18
C LEU A 48 -5.47 1.14 -2.91
N GLU A 49 -5.80 0.52 -4.03
CA GLU A 49 -7.07 0.74 -4.73
C GLU A 49 -7.85 -0.57 -4.76
N ILE A 50 -9.11 -0.52 -4.31
CA ILE A 50 -10.01 -1.67 -4.27
C ILE A 50 -11.18 -1.42 -5.22
N ASP A 51 -11.45 -2.40 -6.08
CA ASP A 51 -12.48 -2.34 -7.13
C ASP A 51 -13.88 -2.73 -6.61
N SER A 52 -14.03 -2.98 -5.30
CA SER A 52 -15.32 -3.29 -4.65
C SER A 52 -16.00 -2.03 -4.09
N ASP A 53 -17.29 -1.88 -4.37
CA ASP A 53 -18.16 -0.87 -3.74
C ASP A 53 -18.75 -1.35 -2.38
N ASP A 54 -18.45 -2.57 -1.95
CA ASP A 54 -18.86 -3.09 -0.64
C ASP A 54 -17.88 -2.67 0.47
N ALA A 55 -18.30 -1.74 1.32
CA ALA A 55 -17.49 -1.23 2.43
C ALA A 55 -17.14 -2.31 3.48
N GLN A 56 -17.94 -3.37 3.64
CA GLN A 56 -17.68 -4.41 4.62
C GLN A 56 -16.54 -5.33 4.18
N GLU A 57 -16.55 -5.80 2.93
CA GLU A 57 -15.44 -6.58 2.35
C GLU A 57 -14.11 -5.79 2.37
N ASN A 58 -14.17 -4.48 2.06
CA ASN A 58 -13.00 -3.61 2.07
C ASN A 58 -12.30 -3.55 3.43
N SER A 59 -13.06 -3.56 4.53
CA SER A 59 -12.49 -3.51 5.88
C SER A 59 -11.72 -4.78 6.25
N HIS A 60 -12.25 -5.96 5.90
CA HIS A 60 -11.56 -7.23 6.13
C HIS A 60 -10.29 -7.35 5.30
N LEU A 61 -10.34 -6.89 4.04
CA LEU A 61 -9.20 -6.94 3.12
C LEU A 61 -8.03 -6.06 3.60
N ILE A 62 -8.32 -4.92 4.25
CA ILE A 62 -7.30 -4.06 4.88
C ILE A 62 -6.58 -4.77 6.04
N TYR A 63 -7.31 -5.55 6.86
CA TYR A 63 -6.69 -6.34 7.93
C TYR A 63 -5.84 -7.49 7.38
N ASP A 64 -6.28 -8.15 6.30
CA ASP A 64 -5.49 -9.22 5.66
C ASP A 64 -4.20 -8.67 5.00
N LEU A 65 -4.24 -7.43 4.51
CA LEU A 65 -3.09 -6.72 3.93
C LEU A 65 -1.99 -6.39 4.94
N GLU A 66 -2.31 -6.28 6.23
CA GLU A 66 -1.32 -6.18 7.30
C GLU A 66 -0.37 -7.40 7.29
N GLY A 67 -0.89 -8.57 6.92
CA GLY A 67 -0.10 -9.79 6.74
C GLY A 67 0.82 -9.76 5.51
N ILE A 68 0.34 -9.20 4.39
CA ILE A 68 1.10 -9.11 3.13
C ILE A 68 2.21 -8.07 3.22
N THR A 69 1.93 -6.91 3.81
CA THR A 69 2.89 -5.82 3.98
C THR A 69 3.96 -6.11 5.05
N SER A 70 3.74 -7.09 5.92
CA SER A 70 4.73 -7.56 6.90
C SER A 70 5.71 -8.59 6.33
N PHE A 71 5.40 -9.22 5.20
CA PHE A 71 6.17 -10.35 4.63
C PHE A 71 7.04 -9.98 3.42
N ILE A 72 6.80 -8.82 2.79
CA ILE A 72 7.52 -8.30 1.62
C ILE A 72 8.44 -7.18 2.08
#